data_AF-A0A015L034-F1
#
_entry.id   AF-A0A015L034-F1
#
_cell.length_a   1.000
_cell.length_b   1.000
_cell.length_c   1.000
_cell.angle_alpha   90.00
_cell.angle_beta   90.00
_cell.angle_gamma   90.00
#
_symmetry.space_group_name_H-M   'P 1'
#
loop_
_entity.id
_entity.type
_entity.pdbx_description
1 polymer ?
#
loop_
_entity_poly.entity_id
_entity_poly.type
_entity_poly.pdbx_seq_one_letter_code
_entity_poly.pdbx_strand_id
1 'polypeptide(L)'
;MNENYDDFIKRFKRYDKWIIFYEKNIASPLLAKHRSARGSLASKVKDIMYVVFKEFNLPTIPAVNTALKESEIRKWKGSPAVKNCYGNLFKKIKNPDPETYMSRILQILKGKNQLSNMQIAYAISICEIILNPKNLHIQVTESVIKPVLTKNLVSIRNLNK
;
A
#
# COMPACT_ATOMS: atom_id res chain seq x y z
N MET A 1 14.77 2.11 37.78
CA MET A 1 13.87 2.62 38.83
C MET A 1 12.44 2.37 38.38
N ASN A 2 11.73 1.45 39.03
CA ASN A 2 10.31 1.21 38.76
C ASN A 2 9.50 2.25 39.52
N GLU A 3 9.06 3.29 38.80
CA GLU A 3 8.05 4.21 39.31
C GLU A 3 6.75 3.43 39.57
N ASN A 4 6.13 3.62 40.73
CA ASN A 4 4.82 3.03 41.03
C ASN A 4 3.76 3.66 40.10
N TYR A 5 2.86 2.84 39.56
CA TYR A 5 1.74 3.26 38.71
C TYR A 5 0.94 4.42 39.30
N ASP A 6 0.70 4.41 40.62
CA ASP A 6 -0.04 5.48 41.29
C ASP A 6 0.68 6.84 41.22
N ASP A 7 2.00 6.84 41.30
CA ASP A 7 2.81 8.06 41.23
C ASP A 7 2.92 8.58 39.79
N PHE A 8 2.95 7.67 38.82
CA PHE A 8 2.87 8.02 37.40
C PHE A 8 1.54 8.72 37.08
N ILE A 9 0.40 8.18 37.51
CA ILE A 9 -0.92 8.78 37.26
C ILE A 9 -1.07 10.15 37.94
N LYS A 10 -0.51 10.32 39.14
CA LYS A 10 -0.52 11.63 39.85
C LYS A 10 0.15 12.76 39.06
N ARG A 11 1.02 12.48 38.08
CA ARG A 11 1.63 13.52 37.22
C ARG A 11 0.64 14.16 36.25
N PHE A 12 -0.48 13.50 35.98
CA PHE A 12 -1.48 13.89 34.98
C PHE A 12 -2.77 14.46 35.59
N LYS A 13 -2.70 15.04 36.80
CA LYS A 13 -3.84 15.71 37.45
C LYS A 13 -4.48 16.81 36.60
N ARG A 14 -3.74 17.36 35.63
CA ARG A 14 -4.29 18.27 34.62
C ARG A 14 -4.37 17.57 33.27
N TYR A 15 -5.50 17.77 32.60
CA TYR A 15 -5.80 17.17 31.29
C TYR A 15 -4.79 17.56 30.20
N ASP A 16 -4.29 18.81 30.22
CA ASP A 16 -3.27 19.30 29.28
C ASP A 16 -1.96 18.50 29.36
N LYS A 17 -1.52 18.15 30.57
CA LYS A 17 -0.31 17.35 30.79
C LYS A 17 -0.46 15.93 30.27
N TRP A 18 -1.66 15.35 30.42
CA TRP A 18 -1.96 14.04 29.86
C TRP A 18 -1.90 14.05 28.34
N ILE A 19 -2.54 15.02 27.69
CA ILE A 19 -2.53 15.13 26.21
C ILE A 19 -1.10 15.22 25.69
N ILE A 20 -0.29 16.14 26.23
CA ILE A 20 1.09 16.32 25.79
C ILE A 20 1.88 15.03 25.93
N PHE A 21 1.71 14.32 27.05
CA PHE A 21 2.39 13.05 27.28
C PHE A 21 1.90 11.96 26.31
N TYR A 22 0.60 11.82 26.13
CA TYR A 22 -0.01 10.84 25.23
C TYR A 22 0.45 11.07 23.78
N GLU A 23 0.37 12.30 23.29
CA GLU A 23 0.77 12.66 21.93
C GLU A 23 2.25 12.35 21.69
N LYS A 24 3.11 12.76 22.63
CA LYS A 24 4.57 12.63 22.49
C LYS A 24 5.06 11.19 22.65
N ASN A 25 4.57 10.47 23.64
CA ASN A 25 5.15 9.18 24.05
C ASN A 25 4.38 7.96 23.54
N ILE A 26 3.10 8.14 23.16
CA ILE A 26 2.24 7.02 22.73
C ILE A 26 1.82 7.21 21.27
N ALA A 27 1.08 8.28 20.97
CA ALA A 27 0.46 8.45 19.66
C ALA A 27 1.49 8.64 18.54
N SER A 28 2.45 9.56 18.70
CA SER A 28 3.46 9.84 17.68
C SER A 28 4.39 8.64 17.40
N PRO A 29 4.96 7.94 18.41
CA PRO A 29 5.76 6.74 18.16
C PRO A 29 4.97 5.60 17.52
N LEU A 30 3.73 5.38 17.94
CA LEU A 30 2.85 4.36 17.35
C LEU A 30 2.55 4.68 15.88
N LEU A 31 2.22 5.95 15.59
CA LEU A 31 1.98 6.41 14.24
C LEU A 31 3.22 6.27 13.34
N ALA A 32 4.41 6.55 13.88
CA ALA A 32 5.66 6.34 13.16
C ALA A 32 5.89 4.86 12.83
N LYS A 33 5.67 3.94 13.79
CA LYS A 33 5.75 2.49 13.53
C LYS A 33 4.73 2.05 12.48
N HIS A 34 3.50 2.53 12.55
CA HIS A 34 2.46 2.21 11.57
C HIS A 34 2.82 2.73 10.17
N ARG A 35 3.32 3.97 10.05
CA ARG A 35 3.81 4.54 8.79
C ARG A 35 4.96 3.72 8.22
N SER A 36 5.92 3.34 9.06
CA SER A 36 7.06 2.50 8.66
C SER A 36 6.58 1.14 8.12
N ALA A 37 5.72 0.43 8.85
CA ALA A 37 5.18 -0.86 8.42
C ALA A 37 4.43 -0.77 7.09
N ARG A 38 3.63 0.29 6.90
CA ARG A 38 2.95 0.56 5.62
C ARG A 38 3.91 0.84 4.48
N GLY A 39 4.99 1.57 4.75
CA GLY A 39 6.07 1.82 3.79
C GLY A 39 6.76 0.52 3.36
N SER A 40 7.11 -0.34 4.32
CA SER A 40 7.71 -1.65 4.05
C SER A 40 6.77 -2.54 3.23
N LEU A 41 5.48 -2.60 3.58
CA LEU A 41 4.49 -3.33 2.80
C LEU A 41 4.36 -2.78 1.38
N ALA A 42 4.36 -1.45 1.24
CA ALA A 42 4.29 -0.80 -0.06
C ALA A 42 5.48 -1.15 -0.96
N SER A 43 6.70 -1.11 -0.42
CA SER A 43 7.90 -1.52 -1.15
C SER A 43 7.81 -2.98 -1.56
N LYS A 44 7.46 -3.87 -0.63
CA LYS A 44 7.34 -5.31 -0.91
C LYS A 44 6.33 -5.61 -2.01
N VAL A 45 5.17 -4.95 -2.01
CA VAL A 45 4.15 -5.09 -3.07
C VAL A 45 4.71 -4.62 -4.41
N LYS A 46 5.42 -3.50 -4.45
CA LYS A 46 6.07 -2.99 -5.68
C LYS A 46 7.06 -4.01 -6.24
N ASP A 47 7.93 -4.55 -5.40
CA ASP A 47 8.96 -5.49 -5.82
C ASP A 47 8.34 -6.77 -6.38
N ILE A 48 7.36 -7.34 -5.67
CA ILE A 48 6.62 -8.52 -6.13
C ILE A 48 5.90 -8.25 -7.46
N MET A 49 5.26 -7.10 -7.60
CA MET A 49 4.58 -6.71 -8.84
C MET A 49 5.54 -6.73 -10.03
N TYR A 50 6.74 -6.14 -9.88
CA TYR A 50 7.75 -6.18 -10.95
C TYR A 50 8.26 -7.60 -11.24
N VAL A 51 8.46 -8.41 -10.21
CA VAL A 51 8.86 -9.82 -10.36
C VAL A 51 7.82 -10.60 -11.16
N VAL A 52 6.54 -10.49 -10.80
CA VAL A 52 5.45 -11.19 -11.49
C VAL A 52 5.34 -10.73 -12.95
N PHE A 53 5.41 -9.42 -13.21
CA PHE A 53 5.37 -8.93 -14.59
C PHE A 53 6.52 -9.47 -15.43
N LYS A 54 7.73 -9.55 -14.86
CA LYS A 54 8.89 -10.14 -15.53
C LYS A 54 8.73 -11.65 -15.75
N GLU A 55 8.25 -12.39 -14.73
CA GLU A 55 8.03 -13.84 -14.77
C GLU A 55 7.11 -14.24 -15.94
N PHE A 56 6.10 -13.41 -16.22
CA PHE A 56 5.10 -13.67 -17.27
C PHE A 56 5.27 -12.78 -18.51
N ASN A 57 6.51 -12.35 -18.79
CA ASN A 57 6.90 -11.64 -20.02
C ASN A 57 6.07 -10.38 -20.33
N LEU A 58 5.54 -9.69 -19.32
CA LEU A 58 4.99 -8.36 -19.53
C LEU A 58 6.12 -7.35 -19.77
N PRO A 59 5.83 -6.24 -20.48
CA PRO A 59 6.84 -5.23 -20.75
C PRO A 59 7.49 -4.70 -19.48
N THR A 60 8.83 -4.63 -19.49
CA THR A 60 9.58 -4.01 -18.40
C THR A 60 9.16 -2.56 -18.24
N ILE A 61 8.70 -2.23 -17.04
CA ILE A 61 8.33 -0.87 -16.68
C ILE A 61 9.62 -0.06 -16.46
N PRO A 62 9.78 1.12 -17.10
CA PRO A 62 10.95 1.95 -16.86
C PRO A 62 11.05 2.33 -15.38
N ALA A 63 12.27 2.34 -14.83
CA ALA A 63 12.49 2.86 -13.48
C ALA A 63 11.98 4.31 -13.40
N VAL A 64 11.39 4.65 -12.26
CA VAL A 64 10.74 5.94 -12.08
C VAL A 64 11.22 6.59 -10.80
N ASN A 65 11.77 7.79 -10.93
CA ASN A 65 12.21 8.54 -9.77
C ASN A 65 10.98 9.16 -9.07
N THR A 66 11.05 9.33 -7.75
CA THR A 66 9.93 9.85 -6.94
C THR A 66 9.83 11.37 -6.93
N ALA A 67 10.70 12.07 -7.68
CA ALA A 67 10.79 13.52 -7.76
C ALA A 67 10.39 14.08 -9.14
N LEU A 68 9.72 13.28 -9.97
CA LEU A 68 9.25 13.70 -11.29
C LEU A 68 8.15 14.75 -11.21
N LYS A 69 8.16 15.68 -12.16
CA LYS A 69 7.05 16.61 -12.39
C LYS A 69 5.82 15.83 -12.86
N GLU A 70 4.62 16.36 -12.62
CA GLU A 70 3.37 15.69 -13.02
C GLU A 70 3.32 15.36 -14.52
N SER A 71 3.89 16.20 -15.38
CA SER A 71 3.96 15.97 -16.82
C SER A 71 4.83 14.76 -17.18
N GLU A 72 5.91 14.52 -16.45
CA GLU A 72 6.80 13.37 -16.61
C GLU A 72 6.13 12.10 -16.07
N ILE A 73 5.43 12.19 -14.93
CA ILE A 73 4.63 11.08 -14.40
C ILE A 73 3.53 10.69 -15.41
N ARG A 74 2.84 11.67 -15.99
CA ARG A 74 1.83 11.43 -17.04
C ARG A 74 2.44 10.73 -18.25
N LYS A 75 3.60 11.16 -18.72
CA LYS A 75 4.32 10.51 -19.84
C LYS A 75 4.71 9.08 -19.48
N TRP A 76 5.27 8.86 -18.30
CA TRP A 76 5.71 7.55 -17.82
C TRP A 76 4.54 6.57 -17.70
N LYS A 77 3.45 6.94 -17.02
CA LYS A 77 2.24 6.10 -16.95
C LYS A 77 1.52 5.97 -18.29
N GLY A 78 1.71 6.97 -19.14
CA GLY A 78 1.22 7.00 -20.51
C GLY A 78 1.93 6.01 -21.44
N SER A 79 3.11 5.51 -21.05
CA SER A 79 3.92 4.61 -21.87
C SER A 79 3.18 3.31 -22.19
N PRO A 80 3.43 2.71 -23.37
CA PRO A 80 2.81 1.44 -23.74
C PRO A 80 3.05 0.34 -22.70
N ALA A 81 4.26 0.28 -22.12
CA ALA A 81 4.63 -0.70 -21.10
C ALA A 81 3.74 -0.58 -19.84
N VAL A 82 3.64 0.61 -19.25
CA VAL A 82 2.85 0.81 -18.03
C VAL A 82 1.36 0.61 -18.28
N LYS A 83 0.84 1.09 -19.42
CA LYS A 83 -0.56 0.85 -19.81
C LYS A 83 -0.87 -0.63 -19.99
N ASN A 84 0.06 -1.39 -20.59
CA ASN A 84 -0.10 -2.82 -20.78
C ASN A 84 -0.14 -3.55 -19.42
N CYS A 85 0.79 -3.24 -18.51
CA CYS A 85 0.79 -3.80 -17.16
C CYS A 85 -0.49 -3.46 -16.39
N TYR A 86 -0.94 -2.21 -16.45
CA TYR A 86 -2.21 -1.79 -15.82
C TYR A 86 -3.41 -2.55 -16.38
N GLY A 87 -3.51 -2.65 -17.72
CA GLY A 87 -4.61 -3.33 -18.40
C GLY A 87 -4.63 -4.84 -18.19
N ASN A 88 -3.52 -5.45 -17.79
CA ASN A 88 -3.40 -6.87 -17.48
C ASN A 88 -3.52 -7.19 -15.99
N LEU A 89 -3.48 -6.21 -15.09
CA LEU A 89 -3.42 -6.42 -13.64
C LEU A 89 -4.47 -7.43 -13.12
N PHE A 90 -5.71 -7.34 -13.62
CA PHE A 90 -6.81 -8.24 -13.22
C PHE A 90 -7.18 -9.28 -14.29
N LYS A 91 -6.39 -9.41 -15.35
CA LYS A 91 -6.60 -10.43 -16.39
C LYS A 91 -5.94 -11.75 -15.98
N LYS A 92 -6.47 -12.85 -16.51
CA LYS A 92 -5.88 -14.18 -16.37
C LYS A 92 -4.49 -14.20 -17.01
N ILE A 93 -3.55 -14.88 -16.36
CA ILE A 93 -2.18 -15.03 -16.85
C ILE A 93 -2.15 -16.04 -18.01
N LYS A 94 -2.86 -17.17 -17.86
CA LYS A 94 -3.01 -18.21 -18.87
C LYS A 94 -4.45 -18.69 -18.88
N ASN A 95 -4.98 -19.03 -20.06
CA ASN A 95 -6.24 -19.77 -20.14
C ASN A 95 -5.94 -21.27 -20.14
N PRO A 96 -6.75 -22.11 -19.48
CA PRO A 96 -7.99 -21.79 -18.78
C PRO A 96 -7.83 -21.33 -17.31
N ASP A 97 -6.60 -21.32 -16.78
CA ASP A 97 -6.28 -21.03 -15.37
C ASP A 97 -6.99 -19.76 -14.85
N PRO A 98 -7.73 -19.82 -13.72
CA PRO A 98 -8.34 -18.63 -13.13
C PRO A 98 -7.32 -17.63 -12.57
N GLU A 99 -6.04 -17.99 -12.41
CA GLU A 99 -5.02 -17.12 -11.86
C GLU A 99 -4.83 -15.83 -12.69
N THR A 100 -4.97 -14.70 -12.01
CA THR A 100 -4.68 -13.36 -12.53
C THR A 100 -3.34 -12.85 -12.05
N TYR A 101 -2.80 -11.82 -12.71
CA TYR A 101 -1.59 -11.15 -12.25
C TYR A 101 -1.72 -10.64 -10.80
N MET A 102 -2.84 -10.02 -10.45
CA MET A 102 -3.10 -9.54 -9.09
C MET A 102 -3.20 -10.69 -8.07
N SER A 103 -3.87 -11.80 -8.40
CA SER A 103 -3.94 -12.94 -7.48
C SER A 103 -2.56 -13.57 -7.27
N ARG A 104 -1.72 -13.65 -8.31
CA ARG A 104 -0.34 -14.13 -8.20
C ARG A 104 0.51 -13.22 -7.30
N ILE A 105 0.39 -11.90 -7.46
CA ILE A 105 1.05 -10.91 -6.57
C ILE A 105 0.62 -11.14 -5.11
N LEU A 106 -0.68 -11.33 -4.87
CA LEU A 106 -1.21 -11.58 -3.52
C LEU A 106 -0.72 -12.91 -2.93
N GLN A 107 -0.63 -13.97 -3.73
CA GLN A 107 -0.10 -15.26 -3.29
C GLN A 107 1.37 -15.16 -2.85
N ILE A 108 2.21 -14.48 -3.64
CA ILE A 108 3.62 -14.28 -3.28
C ILE A 108 3.73 -13.38 -2.04
N LEU A 109 2.90 -12.33 -1.94
CA LEU A 109 2.87 -11.43 -0.79
C LEU A 109 2.47 -12.17 0.50
N LYS A 110 1.46 -13.04 0.39
CA LYS A 110 0.93 -13.88 1.46
C LYS A 110 2.02 -14.79 2.04
N GLY A 111 2.84 -15.39 1.19
CA GLY A 111 3.83 -16.38 1.59
C GLY A 111 3.16 -17.51 2.39
N LYS A 112 3.61 -17.75 3.62
CA LYS A 112 3.04 -18.78 4.52
C LYS A 112 1.88 -18.32 5.39
N ASN A 113 1.66 -17.00 5.51
CA ASN A 113 0.67 -16.43 6.42
C ASN A 113 -0.67 -16.21 5.72
N GLN A 114 -1.71 -15.75 6.40
CA GLN A 114 -2.93 -15.24 5.76
C GLN A 114 -2.88 -13.72 5.66
N LEU A 115 -3.39 -13.17 4.55
CA LEU A 115 -3.54 -11.72 4.40
C LEU A 115 -4.92 -11.30 4.89
N SER A 116 -4.96 -10.25 5.71
CA SER A 116 -6.23 -9.60 6.06
C SER A 116 -6.83 -8.87 4.86
N ASN A 117 -8.15 -8.64 4.86
CA ASN A 117 -8.83 -7.84 3.84
C ASN A 117 -8.20 -6.44 3.69
N MET A 118 -7.68 -5.86 4.78
CA MET A 118 -6.95 -4.60 4.76
C MET A 118 -5.65 -4.69 3.97
N GLN A 119 -4.85 -5.75 4.19
CA GLN A 119 -3.61 -5.95 3.46
C GLN A 119 -3.86 -6.24 1.98
N ILE A 120 -4.91 -7.02 1.66
CA ILE A 120 -5.32 -7.29 0.28
C ILE A 120 -5.72 -5.99 -0.42
N ALA A 121 -6.63 -5.21 0.19
CA ALA A 121 -7.08 -3.94 -0.35
C ALA A 121 -5.92 -2.95 -0.53
N TYR A 122 -4.99 -2.91 0.43
CA TYR A 122 -3.82 -2.05 0.38
C TYR A 122 -2.87 -2.45 -0.75
N ALA A 123 -2.59 -3.74 -0.93
CA ALA A 123 -1.76 -4.23 -2.03
C ALA A 123 -2.36 -3.90 -3.40
N ILE A 124 -3.67 -4.15 -3.59
CA ILE A 124 -4.40 -3.79 -4.82
C ILE A 124 -4.29 -2.28 -5.09
N SER A 125 -4.55 -1.46 -4.06
CA SER A 125 -4.51 0.00 -4.17
C SER A 125 -3.13 0.50 -4.58
N ILE A 126 -2.06 -0.14 -4.12
CA ILE A 126 -0.69 0.22 -4.52
C ILE A 126 -0.44 -0.06 -5.99
N CYS A 127 -0.80 -1.24 -6.48
CA CYS A 127 -0.68 -1.57 -7.90
C CYS A 127 -1.49 -0.60 -8.77
N GLU A 128 -2.73 -0.28 -8.38
CA GLU A 128 -3.56 0.70 -9.07
C GLU A 128 -2.94 2.10 -9.04
N ILE A 129 -2.50 2.61 -7.89
CA ILE A 129 -1.93 3.95 -7.78
C ILE A 129 -0.70 4.08 -8.66
N ILE A 130 0.19 3.10 -8.67
CA ILE A 130 1.43 3.16 -9.43
C ILE A 130 1.15 3.12 -10.93
N LEU A 131 0.31 2.20 -11.38
CA LEU A 131 0.16 1.89 -12.80
C LEU A 131 -0.94 2.72 -13.49
N ASN A 132 -1.93 3.22 -12.75
CA ASN A 132 -3.11 3.86 -13.34
C ASN A 132 -2.73 5.21 -14.00
N PRO A 133 -2.89 5.35 -15.33
CA PRO A 133 -2.53 6.57 -16.05
C PRO A 133 -3.40 7.77 -15.71
N LYS A 134 -4.57 7.57 -15.07
CA LYS A 134 -5.44 8.65 -14.59
C LYS A 134 -4.99 9.22 -13.24
N ASN A 135 -4.12 8.52 -12.53
CA ASN A 135 -3.55 9.00 -11.26
C ASN A 135 -2.18 9.63 -11.55
N LEU A 136 -2.00 10.91 -11.29
CA LEU A 136 -0.72 11.61 -11.53
C LEU A 136 0.26 11.51 -10.36
N HIS A 137 -0.09 10.76 -9.32
CA HIS A 137 0.79 10.52 -8.18
C HIS A 137 1.54 9.21 -8.34
N ILE A 138 2.82 9.24 -7.99
CA ILE A 138 3.67 8.05 -7.93
C ILE A 138 4.05 7.65 -6.50
N GLN A 139 4.07 8.65 -5.63
CA GLN A 139 4.20 8.44 -4.20
C GLN A 139 2.85 8.02 -3.63
N VAL A 140 2.87 6.95 -2.84
CA VAL A 140 1.69 6.41 -2.17
C VAL A 140 1.53 7.14 -0.82
N THR A 141 1.17 8.42 -0.89
CA THR A 141 0.88 9.22 0.32
C THR A 141 -0.50 8.88 0.88
N GLU A 142 -0.76 9.30 2.12
CA GLU A 142 -2.06 9.04 2.78
C GLU A 142 -3.24 9.58 1.99
N SER A 143 -3.13 10.82 1.50
CA SER A 143 -4.20 11.48 0.73
C SER A 143 -4.49 10.78 -0.59
N VAL A 144 -3.47 10.20 -1.22
CA VAL A 144 -3.60 9.47 -2.49
C VAL A 144 -4.17 8.07 -2.27
N ILE A 145 -3.72 7.35 -1.25
CA ILE A 145 -4.14 5.97 -1.03
C ILE A 145 -5.52 5.84 -0.38
N LYS A 146 -5.89 6.75 0.51
CA LYS A 146 -7.15 6.68 1.27
C LYS A 146 -8.40 6.47 0.39
N PRO A 147 -8.64 7.24 -0.70
CA PRO A 147 -9.82 7.02 -1.54
C PRO A 147 -9.79 5.67 -2.27
N VAL A 148 -8.64 5.26 -2.80
CA VAL A 148 -8.48 4.00 -3.54
C VAL A 148 -8.66 2.80 -2.60
N LEU A 149 -8.07 2.87 -1.41
CA LEU A 149 -8.16 1.85 -0.38
C LEU A 149 -9.59 1.66 0.11
N THR A 150 -10.31 2.76 0.33
CA THR A 150 -11.71 2.71 0.77
C THR A 150 -12.57 2.00 -0.27
N LYS A 151 -12.40 2.34 -1.55
CA LYS A 151 -13.09 1.67 -2.66
C LYS A 151 -12.79 0.16 -2.68
N ASN A 152 -11.52 -0.22 -2.61
CA ASN A 152 -11.11 -1.63 -2.68
C ASN A 152 -11.58 -2.45 -1.47
N LEU A 153 -11.57 -1.86 -0.28
CA LEU A 153 -12.12 -2.49 0.93
C LEU A 153 -13.62 -2.80 0.79
N VAL A 154 -14.40 -1.87 0.24
CA VAL A 154 -15.84 -2.09 -0.01
C VAL A 154 -16.04 -3.21 -1.02
N SER A 155 -15.29 -3.22 -2.12
CA SER A 155 -15.36 -4.29 -3.12
C SER A 155 -15.06 -5.67 -2.52
N ILE A 156 -14.00 -5.80 -1.72
CA ILE A 156 -13.62 -7.07 -1.08
C ILE A 156 -14.70 -7.52 -0.09
N ARG A 157 -15.27 -6.60 0.69
CA ARG A 157 -16.36 -6.92 1.62
C ARG A 157 -17.61 -7.42 0.89
N ASN A 158 -17.92 -6.87 -0.27
CA ASN A 158 -19.06 -7.30 -1.07
C ASN A 158 -18.85 -8.66 -1.75
N LEU A 159 -17.61 -9.03 -2.06
CA LEU A 159 -17.27 -10.35 -2.62
C LEU A 159 -17.35 -11.49 -1.59
N ASN A 160 -17.22 -11.16 -0.30
CA ASN A 160 -17.29 -12.12 0.81
C ASN A 160 -18.69 -12.23 1.43
N LYS A 161 -19.69 -11.54 0.87
CA LYS A 161 -21.10 -11.67 1.23
C LYS A 161 -21.77 -12.67 0.31
#